data_AF-A0A6V7LJ03-F1
#
_entry.id   AF-A0A6V7LJ03-F1
#
_cell.length_a   1.000
_cell.length_b   1.000
_cell.length_c   1.000
_cell.angle_alpha   90.00
_cell.angle_beta   90.00
_cell.angle_gamma   90.00
#
_symmetry.space_group_name_H-M   'P 1'
#
loop_
_entity.id
_entity.type
_entity.pdbx_description
1 polymer ?
#
loop_
_entity_poly.entity_id
_entity_poly.type
_entity_poly.pdbx_seq_one_letter_code
_entity_poly.pdbx_strand_id
1 'polypeptide(L)'
;GLKGTGLYGSINSKDLEGAGPATAGLPGTAFAGGVDTPVSNIRGVIAKRLLESKQTIPHYYLSIDVRMDAALAMREQFNKMLEKEGVKLSVNDIIIKAIAMACKKVPEGNSAWMGDVIR
;
A
#
# COMPACT_ATOMS: atom_id res chain seq x y z
N GLY A 1 23.32 -1.68 -24.29
CA GLY A 1 21.99 -1.06 -24.41
C GLY A 1 21.42 -1.42 -25.76
N LEU A 2 20.17 -1.86 -25.82
CA LEU A 2 19.52 -2.28 -27.07
C LEU A 2 19.27 -1.06 -27.95
N LYS A 3 19.70 -1.12 -29.21
CA LYS A 3 19.47 -0.07 -30.20
C LYS A 3 18.14 -0.39 -30.90
N GLY A 4 17.10 0.39 -30.59
CA GLY A 4 15.75 0.19 -31.14
C GLY A 4 15.71 0.43 -32.65
N THR A 5 15.06 -0.47 -33.39
CA THR A 5 14.91 -0.38 -34.85
C THR A 5 13.60 0.28 -35.28
N GLY A 6 12.77 0.75 -34.34
CA GLY A 6 11.54 1.48 -34.60
C GLY A 6 11.72 2.94 -34.97
N LEU A 7 10.62 3.59 -35.40
CA LEU A 7 10.61 5.00 -35.79
C LEU A 7 11.08 5.88 -34.60
N TYR A 8 12.05 6.75 -34.85
CA TYR A 8 12.75 7.55 -33.83
C TYR A 8 13.54 6.75 -32.77
N GLY A 9 14.00 5.53 -33.09
CA GLY A 9 14.81 4.72 -32.17
C GLY A 9 14.01 4.05 -31.04
N SER A 10 12.69 3.97 -31.22
CA SER A 10 11.79 3.26 -30.31
C SER A 10 12.04 1.74 -30.40
N ILE A 11 12.04 1.07 -29.25
CA ILE A 11 12.28 -0.38 -29.13
C ILE A 11 10.96 -1.09 -29.45
N ASN A 12 10.96 -1.89 -30.51
CA ASN A 12 9.79 -2.66 -30.92
C ASN A 12 9.85 -4.09 -30.32
N SER A 13 8.74 -4.83 -30.41
CA SER A 13 8.64 -6.18 -29.84
C SER A 13 9.69 -7.15 -30.38
N LYS A 14 10.16 -6.95 -31.62
CA LYS A 14 11.21 -7.77 -32.24
C LYS A 14 12.61 -7.47 -31.67
N ASP A 15 12.85 -6.24 -31.24
CA ASP A 15 14.10 -5.85 -30.56
C ASP A 15 14.19 -6.46 -29.13
N LEU A 16 13.03 -6.79 -28.53
CA LEU A 16 12.92 -7.44 -27.21
C LEU A 16 13.15 -8.97 -27.29
N GLU A 17 12.88 -9.60 -28.42
CA GLU A 17 13.02 -11.07 -28.60
C GLU A 17 14.49 -11.53 -28.55
N GLY A 18 15.46 -10.66 -28.87
CA GLY A 18 16.90 -10.93 -28.75
C GLY A 18 17.54 -10.44 -27.44
N ALA A 19 16.78 -9.76 -26.59
CA ALA A 19 17.26 -9.20 -25.33
C ALA A 19 17.17 -10.24 -24.21
N GLY A 20 18.24 -11.00 -24.01
CA GLY A 20 18.39 -11.78 -22.77
C GLY A 20 18.30 -10.86 -21.54
N PRO A 21 17.83 -11.36 -20.39
CA PRO A 21 17.69 -10.56 -19.18
C PRO A 21 19.03 -9.91 -18.84
N ALA A 22 19.04 -8.58 -18.76
CA ALA A 22 20.21 -7.82 -18.35
C ALA A 22 20.50 -8.12 -16.88
N THR A 23 21.38 -9.09 -16.63
CA THR A 23 21.95 -9.36 -15.31
C THR A 23 22.94 -8.26 -14.99
N ALA A 24 22.46 -7.20 -14.33
CA ALA A 24 23.32 -6.27 -13.62
C ALA A 24 23.90 -7.00 -12.40
N GLY A 25 25.03 -7.69 -12.58
CA GLY A 25 25.79 -8.30 -11.49
C GLY A 25 26.46 -7.24 -10.63
N LEU A 26 26.05 -7.13 -9.37
CA LEU A 26 26.84 -6.48 -8.30
C LEU A 26 27.82 -7.52 -7.73
N PRO A 27 29.06 -7.14 -7.38
CA PRO A 27 29.99 -8.06 -6.73
C PRO A 27 29.60 -8.18 -5.24
N GLY A 28 28.77 -9.17 -4.92
CA GLY A 28 28.45 -9.55 -3.55
C GLY A 28 29.17 -10.85 -3.20
N THR A 29 30.01 -10.81 -2.16
CA THR A 29 30.67 -11.98 -1.56
C THR A 29 29.65 -13.08 -1.27
N ALA A 30 29.78 -14.22 -1.95
CA ALA A 30 28.89 -15.35 -1.79
C ALA A 30 28.93 -15.87 -0.34
N PHE A 31 27.81 -15.71 0.38
CA PHE A 31 27.53 -16.55 1.54
C PHE A 31 27.24 -17.96 1.02
N ALA A 32 28.10 -18.92 1.38
CA ALA A 32 27.95 -20.31 0.98
C ALA A 32 26.69 -20.92 1.62
N GLY A 33 25.58 -20.95 0.88
CA GLY A 33 24.36 -21.69 1.25
C GLY A 33 23.00 -21.02 0.97
N GLY A 34 22.97 -19.75 0.55
CA GLY A 34 21.72 -19.02 0.29
C GLY A 34 21.37 -18.91 -1.20
N VAL A 35 20.06 -18.90 -1.52
CA VAL A 35 19.56 -18.54 -2.86
C VAL A 35 19.15 -17.07 -2.85
N ASP A 36 19.86 -16.25 -3.63
CA ASP A 36 19.54 -14.83 -3.78
C ASP A 36 18.41 -14.62 -4.79
N THR A 37 17.34 -13.96 -4.36
CA THR A 37 16.21 -13.58 -5.23
C THR A 37 16.24 -12.07 -5.50
N PRO A 38 16.16 -11.61 -6.76
CA PRO A 38 16.18 -10.20 -7.07
C PRO A 38 14.94 -9.47 -6.52
N VAL A 39 15.17 -8.25 -6.01
CA VAL A 39 14.10 -7.39 -5.47
C VAL A 39 13.30 -6.78 -6.62
N SER A 40 11.98 -6.92 -6.59
CA SER A 40 11.10 -6.22 -7.53
C SER A 40 11.08 -4.71 -7.27
N ASN A 41 10.91 -3.91 -8.31
CA ASN A 41 10.87 -2.44 -8.18
C ASN A 41 9.79 -1.98 -7.18
N ILE A 42 8.59 -2.60 -7.22
CA ILE A 42 7.50 -2.33 -6.26
C ILE A 42 7.96 -2.59 -4.83
N ARG A 43 8.65 -3.71 -4.57
CA ARG A 43 9.15 -4.04 -3.23
C ARG A 43 10.19 -3.03 -2.76
N GLY A 44 11.07 -2.57 -3.66
CA GLY A 44 12.05 -1.52 -3.36
C GLY A 44 11.39 -0.20 -2.95
N VAL A 45 10.35 0.23 -3.67
CA VAL A 45 9.60 1.47 -3.34
C VAL A 45 8.89 1.36 -1.99
N ILE A 46 8.19 0.24 -1.74
CA ILE A 46 7.52 0.00 -0.46
C ILE A 46 8.53 0.02 0.69
N ALA A 47 9.66 -0.66 0.54
CA ALA A 47 10.72 -0.70 1.55
C ALA A 47 11.25 0.70 1.88
N LYS A 48 11.50 1.53 0.86
CA LYS A 48 11.95 2.92 1.04
C LYS A 48 10.95 3.75 1.85
N ARG A 49 9.65 3.65 1.55
CA ARG A 49 8.59 4.41 2.25
C ARG A 49 8.38 3.95 3.68
N LEU A 50 8.42 2.64 3.93
CA LEU A 50 8.30 2.08 5.28
C LEU A 50 9.50 2.48 6.14
N LEU A 51 10.71 2.47 5.59
CA LEU A 51 11.92 2.90 6.29
C LEU A 51 11.86 4.38 6.66
N GLU A 52 11.50 5.24 5.71
CA GLU A 52 11.31 6.69 5.92
C GLU A 52 10.31 6.94 7.06
N SER A 53 9.14 6.30 7.02
CA SER A 53 8.10 6.43 8.05
C SER A 53 8.58 6.01 9.42
N LYS A 54 9.25 4.85 9.55
CA LYS A 54 9.62 4.30 10.86
C LYS A 54 10.83 4.98 11.51
N GLN A 55 11.69 5.61 10.71
CA GLN A 55 12.86 6.34 11.21
C GLN A 55 12.52 7.79 11.60
N THR A 56 11.65 8.46 10.83
CA THR A 56 11.39 9.89 11.02
C THR A 56 10.26 10.19 12.00
N ILE A 57 9.27 9.28 12.11
CA ILE A 57 8.08 9.50 12.93
C ILE A 57 8.20 8.75 14.25
N PRO A 58 8.09 9.42 15.41
CA PRO A 58 8.05 8.74 16.71
C PRO A 58 6.71 8.02 16.89
N HIS A 59 6.72 6.70 16.76
CA HIS A 59 5.51 5.87 16.88
C HIS A 59 5.30 5.44 18.33
N TYR A 60 4.07 5.61 18.82
CA TYR A 60 3.57 5.00 20.05
C TYR A 60 2.28 4.24 19.74
N TYR A 61 2.00 3.18 20.50
CA TYR A 61 0.87 2.30 20.24
C TYR A 61 -0.20 2.46 21.31
N LEU A 62 -1.45 2.54 20.88
CA LEU A 62 -2.64 2.55 21.74
C LEU A 62 -3.54 1.38 21.35
N SER A 63 -4.14 0.74 22.34
CA SER A 63 -5.09 -0.36 22.13
C SER A 63 -6.32 -0.14 23.00
N ILE A 64 -7.49 -0.42 22.44
CA ILE A 64 -8.78 -0.39 23.14
C ILE A 64 -9.63 -1.58 22.69
N ASP A 65 -10.50 -2.06 23.57
CA ASP A 65 -11.49 -3.07 23.22
C ASP A 65 -12.83 -2.39 22.90
N VAL A 66 -13.47 -2.83 21.81
CA VAL A 66 -14.74 -2.25 21.33
C VAL A 66 -15.79 -3.36 21.22
N ARG A 67 -16.93 -3.18 21.90
CA ARG A 67 -18.08 -4.08 21.78
C ARG A 67 -18.80 -3.85 20.45
N MET A 68 -18.94 -4.90 19.65
CA MET A 68 -19.47 -4.82 18.27
C MET A 68 -20.88 -5.38 18.11
N ASP A 69 -21.52 -5.89 19.16
CA ASP A 69 -22.81 -6.60 19.07
C ASP A 69 -23.89 -5.75 18.39
N ALA A 70 -24.05 -4.50 18.83
CA ALA A 70 -25.02 -3.57 18.26
C ALA A 70 -24.68 -3.18 16.80
N ALA A 71 -23.39 -3.07 16.47
CA ALA A 71 -22.95 -2.74 15.11
C ALA A 71 -23.22 -3.90 14.13
N LEU A 72 -23.08 -5.14 14.58
CA LEU A 72 -23.40 -6.33 13.79
C LEU A 72 -24.90 -6.50 13.60
N ALA A 73 -25.70 -6.29 14.64
CA ALA A 73 -27.16 -6.30 14.53
C ALA A 73 -27.66 -5.23 13.54
N MET A 74 -27.10 -4.01 13.61
CA MET A 74 -27.38 -2.94 12.66
C MET A 74 -27.03 -3.36 11.22
N ARG A 75 -25.84 -3.96 11.02
CA ARG A 75 -25.39 -4.44 9.70
C ARG A 75 -26.37 -5.44 9.10
N GLU A 76 -26.89 -6.38 9.88
CA GLU A 76 -27.87 -7.36 9.41
C GLU A 76 -29.17 -6.71 8.96
N GLN A 77 -29.66 -5.71 9.71
CA GLN A 77 -30.86 -4.96 9.34
C GLN A 77 -30.68 -4.21 8.02
N PHE A 78 -29.55 -3.51 7.84
CA PHE A 78 -29.26 -2.77 6.61
C PHE A 78 -29.03 -3.71 5.42
N ASN A 79 -28.35 -4.84 5.61
CA ASN A 79 -28.16 -5.81 4.52
C ASN A 79 -29.49 -6.36 4.02
N LYS A 80 -30.44 -6.68 4.90
CA LYS A 80 -31.79 -7.12 4.50
C LYS A 80 -32.55 -6.06 3.70
N MET A 81 -32.34 -4.78 4.01
CA MET A 81 -32.97 -3.67 3.27
C MET A 81 -32.31 -3.46 1.90
N LEU A 82 -30.98 -3.56 1.84
CA LEU A 82 -30.15 -3.31 0.65
C LEU A 82 -30.02 -4.51 -0.28
N GLU A 83 -30.55 -5.68 0.10
CA GLU A 83 -30.60 -6.89 -0.75
C GLU A 83 -31.23 -6.62 -2.11
N LYS A 84 -32.25 -5.74 -2.17
CA LYS A 84 -32.92 -5.36 -3.43
C LYS A 84 -32.03 -4.55 -4.37
N GLU A 85 -31.04 -3.86 -3.83
CA GLU A 85 -30.08 -3.03 -4.58
C GLU A 85 -28.79 -3.79 -4.88
N GLY A 86 -28.64 -5.03 -4.40
CA GLY A 86 -27.44 -5.86 -4.59
C GLY A 86 -26.22 -5.35 -3.82
N VAL A 87 -26.40 -4.41 -2.88
CA VAL A 87 -25.31 -3.81 -2.10
C VAL A 87 -25.16 -4.56 -0.78
N LYS A 88 -23.94 -5.03 -0.50
CA LYS A 88 -23.60 -5.74 0.75
C LYS A 88 -22.71 -4.87 1.63
N LEU A 89 -23.21 -4.49 2.80
CA LEU A 89 -22.46 -3.76 3.80
C LEU A 89 -21.45 -4.70 4.50
N SER A 90 -20.19 -4.27 4.54
CA SER A 90 -19.11 -4.91 5.29
C SER A 90 -18.92 -4.26 6.66
N VAL A 91 -18.22 -4.95 7.56
CA VAL A 91 -17.81 -4.36 8.85
C VAL A 91 -16.84 -3.19 8.63
N ASN A 92 -16.01 -3.29 7.59
CA ASN A 92 -15.06 -2.23 7.23
C ASN A 92 -15.77 -0.92 6.90
N ASP A 93 -16.95 -0.95 6.26
CA ASP A 93 -17.71 0.26 5.93
C ASP A 93 -18.19 0.99 7.19
N ILE A 94 -18.61 0.23 8.21
CA ILE A 94 -19.01 0.77 9.51
C ILE A 94 -17.80 1.41 10.20
N ILE A 95 -16.64 0.74 10.17
CA ILE A 95 -15.40 1.26 10.75
C ILE A 95 -14.94 2.54 10.05
N ILE A 96 -14.94 2.58 8.72
CA ILE A 96 -14.57 3.79 7.95
C ILE A 96 -15.50 4.95 8.30
N LYS A 97 -16.82 4.71 8.39
CA LYS A 97 -17.77 5.75 8.79
C LYS A 97 -17.49 6.25 10.20
N ALA A 98 -17.20 5.35 11.14
CA ALA A 98 -16.86 5.72 12.51
C ALA A 98 -15.57 6.57 12.58
N ILE A 99 -14.52 6.16 11.87
CA ILE A 99 -13.24 6.90 11.78
C ILE A 99 -13.48 8.29 11.19
N ALA A 100 -14.23 8.40 10.08
CA ALA A 100 -14.53 9.68 9.47
C ALA A 100 -15.28 10.64 10.41
N MET A 101 -16.19 10.11 11.24
CA MET A 101 -16.86 10.93 12.27
C MET A 101 -15.93 11.29 13.43
N ALA A 102 -15.01 10.39 13.82
CA ALA A 102 -14.02 10.65 14.86
C ALA A 102 -13.03 11.75 14.44
N CYS A 103 -12.51 11.68 13.21
CA CYS A 103 -11.63 12.71 12.62
C CYS A 103 -12.28 14.11 12.58
N LYS A 104 -13.62 14.19 12.47
CA LYS A 104 -14.34 15.47 12.55
C LYS A 104 -14.46 16.00 13.97
N LYS A 105 -14.57 15.11 14.97
CA LYS A 105 -14.66 15.51 16.38
C LYS A 105 -13.31 15.90 16.96
N VAL A 106 -12.24 15.22 16.52
CA VAL A 106 -10.87 15.45 16.95
C VAL A 106 -10.02 15.76 15.71
N PRO A 107 -9.99 17.03 15.26
CA PRO A 107 -9.29 17.41 14.02
C PRO A 107 -7.78 17.20 14.11
N GLU A 108 -7.19 17.33 15.31
CA GLU A 108 -5.76 17.13 15.55
C GLU A 108 -5.27 15.72 15.19
N GLY A 109 -6.13 14.71 15.35
CA GLY A 109 -5.84 13.32 14.96
C GLY A 109 -5.89 13.09 13.44
N ASN A 110 -6.36 14.08 12.68
CA ASN A 110 -6.49 14.04 11.22
C ASN A 110 -5.64 15.14 10.55
N SER A 111 -4.48 15.43 11.11
CA SER A 111 -3.53 16.40 10.57
C SER A 111 -2.23 15.73 10.10
N ALA A 112 -1.49 16.41 9.24
CA ALA A 112 -0.21 16.02 8.69
C ALA A 112 0.88 17.03 9.07
N TRP A 113 2.06 16.51 9.38
CA TRP A 113 3.26 17.29 9.63
C TRP A 113 4.00 17.54 8.30
N MET A 114 4.07 18.80 7.86
CA MET A 114 4.69 19.19 6.58
C MET A 114 6.08 19.82 6.76
N GLY A 115 6.76 19.54 7.88
CA GLY A 115 8.05 20.12 8.24
C GLY A 115 7.88 21.41 9.04
N ASP A 116 7.43 22.47 8.37
CA ASP A 116 7.31 23.82 8.96
C ASP A 116 5.89 24.18 9.39
N VAL A 117 4.89 23.42 8.91
CA VAL A 117 3.47 23.67 9.18
C VAL A 117 2.72 22.36 9.45
N ILE A 118 1.67 22.44 10.26
CA ILE A 118 0.70 21.37 10.50
C ILE A 118 -0.55 21.69 9.68
N ARG A 119 -1.07 20.72 8.91
CA ARG A 119 -2.30 20.83 8.14
C ARG A 119 -3.28 19.73 8.51
#